data_AF-A0A7S4MM05-F1
#
_entry.id   AF-A0A7S4MM05-F1
#
_cell.length_a   1.000
_cell.length_b   1.000
_cell.length_c   1.000
_cell.angle_alpha   90.00
_cell.angle_beta   90.00
_cell.angle_gamma   90.00
#
_symmetry.space_group_name_H-M   'P 1'
#
loop_
_entity.id
_entity.type
_entity.pdbx_description
1 polymer ?
#
loop_
_entity_poly.entity_id
_entity_poly.type
_entity_poly.pdbx_seq_one_letter_code
_entity_poly.pdbx_strand_id
1 'polypeptide(L)'
;PTSPSHKTRKQVDFMPHYCETLKNAMIDEVCAGGAPGCDISDVPLPLGGLRVVLNAGNGAGYFFADLLRELGADVSSSIGLNPDGTFPSGVPNPEKQSMID
;
A
#
# COMPACT_ATOMS: atom_id res chain seq x y z
N PRO A 1 39.69 12.10 -27.18
CA PRO A 1 38.51 12.24 -26.29
C PRO A 1 37.57 11.03 -26.46
N THR A 2 37.61 10.09 -25.52
CA THR A 2 36.67 8.95 -25.47
C THR A 2 35.35 9.43 -24.89
N SER A 3 34.27 9.27 -25.66
CA SER A 3 32.89 9.59 -25.25
C SER A 3 32.50 8.79 -23.99
N PRO A 4 31.80 9.39 -23.00
CA PRO A 4 31.40 8.66 -21.80
C PRO A 4 30.42 7.54 -22.14
N SER A 5 30.69 6.34 -21.61
CA SER A 5 29.81 5.17 -21.72
C SER A 5 28.41 5.48 -21.16
N HIS A 6 27.40 5.47 -22.03
CA HIS A 6 26.00 5.63 -21.63
C HIS A 6 25.55 4.37 -20.89
N LYS A 7 25.28 4.49 -19.57
CA LYS A 7 24.66 3.39 -18.79
C LYS A 7 23.29 3.07 -19.39
N THR A 8 23.08 1.82 -19.80
CA THR A 8 21.77 1.33 -20.27
C THR A 8 20.83 1.20 -19.07
N ARG A 9 19.58 1.67 -19.20
CA ARG A 9 18.52 1.47 -18.19
C ARG A 9 17.62 0.32 -18.62
N LYS A 10 17.27 -0.56 -17.68
CA LYS A 10 16.27 -1.62 -17.86
C LYS A 10 15.04 -1.29 -17.02
N GLN A 11 13.87 -1.28 -17.64
CA GLN A 11 12.60 -1.21 -16.93
C GLN A 11 12.30 -2.59 -16.30
N VAL A 12 11.90 -2.59 -15.04
CA VAL A 12 11.53 -3.80 -14.29
C VAL A 12 10.20 -3.56 -13.60
N ASP A 13 9.41 -4.61 -13.47
CA ASP A 13 8.25 -4.59 -12.59
C ASP A 13 8.70 -4.95 -11.17
N PHE A 14 8.83 -3.93 -10.33
CA PHE A 14 9.32 -4.08 -8.96
C PHE A 14 8.19 -4.31 -7.94
N MET A 15 6.94 -4.01 -8.32
CA MET A 15 5.82 -4.00 -7.38
C MET A 15 5.56 -5.37 -6.74
N PRO A 16 5.61 -6.51 -7.44
CA PRO A 16 5.41 -7.82 -6.82
C PRO A 16 6.40 -8.08 -5.67
N HIS A 17 7.67 -7.77 -5.88
CA HIS A 17 8.71 -7.98 -4.86
C HIS A 17 8.53 -7.03 -3.66
N TYR A 18 8.14 -5.79 -3.92
CA TYR A 18 7.83 -4.82 -2.87
C TYR A 18 6.65 -5.28 -2.01
N CYS A 19 5.54 -5.69 -2.64
CA CYS A 19 4.35 -6.17 -1.93
C CYS A 19 4.65 -7.40 -1.07
N GLU A 20 5.38 -8.37 -1.60
CA GLU A 20 5.79 -9.57 -0.85
C GLU A 20 6.66 -9.22 0.36
N THR A 21 7.68 -8.38 0.17
CA THR A 21 8.57 -7.95 1.26
C THR A 21 7.79 -7.24 2.37
N LEU A 22 6.89 -6.33 1.99
CA LEU A 22 6.05 -5.60 2.93
C LEU A 22 5.05 -6.52 3.64
N LYS A 23 4.43 -7.46 2.92
CA LYS A 23 3.52 -8.45 3.48
C LYS A 23 4.17 -9.24 4.62
N ASN A 24 5.38 -9.73 4.38
CA ASN A 24 6.13 -10.52 5.36
C ASN A 24 6.47 -9.67 6.60
N ALA A 25 6.94 -8.43 6.40
CA ALA A 25 7.21 -7.53 7.51
C ALA A 25 5.95 -7.26 8.36
N MET A 26 4.77 -7.09 7.73
CA MET A 26 3.52 -6.90 8.46
C MET A 26 3.11 -8.15 9.24
N ILE A 27 3.28 -9.34 8.66
CA ILE A 27 3.01 -10.61 9.34
C ILE A 27 3.93 -10.76 10.56
N ASP A 28 5.23 -10.54 10.37
CA ASP A 28 6.23 -10.68 11.44
C ASP A 28 5.91 -9.76 12.62
N GLU A 29 5.67 -8.47 12.37
CA GLU A 29 5.38 -7.49 13.42
C GLU A 29 4.05 -7.76 14.13
N VAL A 30 2.97 -8.05 13.38
CA VAL A 30 1.64 -8.25 13.98
C VAL A 30 1.56 -9.57 14.74
N CYS A 31 2.14 -10.65 14.21
CA CYS A 31 2.13 -11.94 14.89
C CYS A 31 3.13 -11.99 16.06
N ALA A 32 4.30 -11.36 15.97
CA ALA A 32 5.23 -11.25 17.11
C ALA A 32 4.62 -10.46 18.28
N GLY A 33 3.71 -9.52 17.99
CA GLY A 33 2.95 -8.75 18.97
C GLY A 33 1.82 -9.51 19.69
N GLY A 34 1.58 -10.80 19.38
CA GLY A 34 0.57 -11.62 20.04
C GLY A 34 -0.87 -11.34 19.61
N ALA A 35 -1.08 -10.88 18.38
CA ALA A 35 -2.42 -10.63 17.85
C ALA A 35 -3.31 -11.90 17.91
N PRO A 36 -4.55 -11.81 18.40
CA PRO A 36 -5.46 -12.94 18.45
C PRO A 36 -5.77 -13.44 17.03
N GLY A 37 -5.57 -14.74 16.78
CA GLY A 37 -5.84 -15.38 15.47
C GLY A 37 -4.60 -15.68 14.62
N CYS A 38 -3.38 -15.34 15.05
CA CYS A 38 -2.14 -15.85 14.44
C CYS A 38 -1.89 -17.31 14.87
N ASP A 39 -2.68 -18.26 14.36
CA ASP A 39 -2.21 -19.64 14.29
C ASP A 39 -1.29 -19.74 13.06
N ILE A 40 0.03 -19.71 13.31
CA ILE A 40 1.09 -19.78 12.28
C ILE A 40 0.98 -21.06 11.41
N SER A 41 0.14 -22.03 11.80
CA SER A 41 -0.03 -23.28 11.06
C SER A 41 -0.98 -23.21 9.86
N ASP A 42 -1.79 -22.15 9.73
CA ASP A 42 -2.63 -21.87 8.55
C ASP A 42 -2.34 -20.46 8.00
N VAL A 43 -2.63 -20.20 6.72
CA VAL A 43 -2.30 -18.94 6.03
C VAL A 43 -2.59 -17.73 6.95
N PRO A 44 -1.57 -16.98 7.40
CA PRO A 44 -1.76 -15.98 8.45
C PRO A 44 -2.66 -14.87 7.89
N LEU A 45 -3.82 -14.70 8.52
CA LEU A 45 -4.70 -13.54 8.35
C LEU A 45 -4.53 -12.62 9.57
N PRO A 46 -3.35 -12.01 9.77
CA PRO A 46 -3.04 -11.28 11.01
C PRO A 46 -3.92 -10.04 11.20
N LEU A 47 -4.59 -9.56 10.15
CA LEU A 47 -5.53 -8.45 10.19
C LEU A 47 -7.00 -8.90 10.16
N GLY A 48 -7.25 -10.21 10.32
CA GLY A 48 -8.58 -10.79 10.37
C GLY A 48 -9.46 -10.11 11.43
N GLY A 49 -10.70 -9.79 11.04
CA GLY A 49 -11.66 -9.11 11.92
C GLY A 49 -11.45 -7.61 12.10
N LEU A 50 -10.37 -7.04 11.55
CA LEU A 50 -10.17 -5.59 11.52
C LEU A 50 -10.87 -4.99 10.30
N ARG A 51 -11.49 -3.83 10.51
CA ARG A 51 -11.91 -2.94 9.43
C ARG A 51 -10.88 -1.83 9.28
N VAL A 52 -10.23 -1.77 8.14
CA VAL A 52 -9.18 -0.79 7.82
C VAL A 52 -9.61 0.02 6.62
N VAL A 53 -9.70 1.34 6.78
CA VAL A 53 -10.06 2.25 5.70
C VAL A 53 -8.80 2.84 5.10
N LEU A 54 -8.52 2.50 3.84
CA LEU A 54 -7.46 3.15 3.07
C LEU A 54 -8.03 4.35 2.33
N ASN A 55 -7.38 5.51 2.47
CA ASN A 55 -7.53 6.62 1.55
C ASN A 55 -6.25 6.74 0.72
N ALA A 56 -6.28 6.26 -0.52
CA ALA A 56 -5.11 6.31 -1.41
C ALA A 56 -5.00 7.63 -2.19
N GLY A 57 -5.97 8.55 -2.05
CA GLY A 57 -5.93 9.89 -2.65
C GLY A 57 -5.82 9.90 -4.18
N ASN A 58 -6.25 8.82 -4.85
CA ASN A 58 -6.05 8.60 -6.29
C ASN A 58 -4.56 8.54 -6.73
N GLY A 59 -3.65 8.33 -5.79
CA GLY A 59 -2.23 8.14 -6.05
C GLY A 59 -1.87 6.68 -6.34
N ALA A 60 -0.57 6.39 -6.31
CA ALA A 60 -0.04 5.04 -6.54
C ALA A 60 -0.25 4.07 -5.36
N GLY A 61 -0.71 4.55 -4.19
CA GLY A 61 -0.86 3.76 -2.97
C GLY A 61 -2.05 2.79 -2.96
N TYR A 62 -2.82 2.68 -4.05
CA TYR A 62 -4.00 1.81 -4.08
C TYR A 62 -3.68 0.32 -3.81
N PHE A 63 -2.46 -0.14 -4.13
CA PHE A 63 -2.03 -1.53 -3.92
C PHE A 63 -2.06 -1.96 -2.46
N PHE A 64 -2.01 -1.02 -1.50
CA PHE A 64 -2.15 -1.34 -0.08
C PHE A 64 -3.52 -1.97 0.21
N ALA A 65 -4.58 -1.63 -0.54
CA ALA A 65 -5.90 -2.24 -0.34
C ALA A 65 -5.88 -3.75 -0.62
N ASP A 66 -5.17 -4.18 -1.67
CA ASP A 66 -5.05 -5.58 -2.02
C ASP A 66 -4.19 -6.33 -1.00
N LEU A 67 -3.06 -5.73 -0.61
CA LEU A 67 -2.19 -6.27 0.43
C LEU A 67 -2.90 -6.46 1.78
N LEU A 68 -3.64 -5.44 2.23
CA LEU A 68 -4.41 -5.51 3.48
C LEU A 68 -5.51 -6.56 3.42
N ARG A 69 -6.18 -6.69 2.26
CA ARG A 69 -7.19 -7.72 2.03
C ARG A 69 -6.60 -9.13 2.08
N GLU A 70 -5.42 -9.34 1.49
CA GLU A 70 -4.70 -10.60 1.57
C GLU A 70 -4.33 -11.00 3.01
N LEU A 71 -4.14 -10.01 3.89
CA LEU A 71 -3.88 -10.22 5.31
C LEU A 71 -5.16 -10.34 6.16
N GLY A 72 -6.35 -10.29 5.54
CA GLY A 72 -7.64 -10.55 6.18
C GLY A 72 -8.43 -9.31 6.63
N ALA A 73 -7.96 -8.10 6.34
CA ALA A 73 -8.69 -6.88 6.70
C ALA A 73 -9.93 -6.65 5.82
N ASP A 74 -11.02 -6.17 6.42
CA ASP A 74 -12.13 -5.57 5.69
C ASP A 74 -11.75 -4.15 5.23
N VAL A 75 -11.51 -4.01 3.94
CA VAL A 75 -11.15 -2.74 3.28
C VAL A 75 -12.29 -2.15 2.43
N SER A 76 -13.52 -2.66 2.58
CA SER A 76 -14.66 -2.30 1.71
C SER A 76 -15.03 -0.82 1.71
N SER A 77 -14.68 -0.09 2.76
CA SER A 77 -14.96 1.35 2.93
C SER A 77 -13.83 2.26 2.42
N SER A 78 -12.83 1.69 1.74
CA SER A 78 -11.67 2.45 1.22
C SER A 78 -12.05 3.36 0.05
N ILE A 79 -11.35 4.49 -0.08
CA ILE A 79 -11.61 5.53 -1.06
C ILE A 79 -10.34 5.93 -1.82
N GLY A 80 -10.52 6.54 -3.00
CA GLY A 80 -9.40 7.01 -3.82
C GLY A 80 -8.52 5.89 -4.39
N LEU A 81 -9.07 4.67 -4.56
CA LEU A 81 -8.31 3.48 -5.01
C LEU A 81 -8.04 3.44 -6.52
N ASN A 82 -8.68 4.29 -7.32
CA ASN A 82 -8.43 4.37 -8.75
C ASN A 82 -7.38 5.47 -9.00
N PRO A 83 -6.19 5.14 -9.53
CA PRO A 83 -5.18 6.13 -9.83
C PRO A 83 -5.68 7.20 -10.81
N ASP A 84 -5.52 8.46 -10.45
CA ASP A 84 -5.87 9.61 -11.28
C ASP A 84 -4.85 10.73 -11.06
N GLY A 85 -4.04 11.00 -12.08
CA GLY A 85 -2.99 12.02 -12.03
C GLY A 85 -3.50 13.47 -11.97
N THR A 86 -4.81 13.69 -12.08
CA THR A 86 -5.44 14.99 -11.87
C THR A 86 -5.78 15.26 -10.40
N PHE A 87 -5.70 14.23 -9.54
CA PHE A 87 -6.03 14.28 -8.11
C PHE A 87 -7.40 14.97 -7.86
N PRO A 88 -8.52 14.34 -8.24
CA PRO A 88 -9.84 14.96 -8.21
C PRO A 88 -10.31 15.34 -6.81
N SER A 89 -9.85 14.64 -5.78
CA SER A 89 -10.09 14.97 -4.37
C SER A 89 -9.18 16.09 -3.83
N GLY A 90 -8.25 16.59 -4.68
CA GLY A 90 -7.24 17.59 -4.35
C GLY A 90 -6.00 17.01 -3.66
N VAL A 91 -4.83 17.58 -3.96
CA VAL A 91 -3.62 17.40 -3.14
C VAL A 91 -3.81 18.19 -1.84
N PRO A 92 -3.64 17.61 -0.64
CA PRO A 92 -3.70 18.34 0.62
C PRO A 92 -2.69 19.47 0.58
N ASN A 93 -3.20 20.69 0.54
CA ASN A 93 -2.45 21.87 0.21
C ASN A 93 -2.97 22.97 1.16
N PRO A 94 -2.24 23.25 2.26
CA PRO A 94 -2.69 24.17 3.31
C PRO A 94 -2.81 25.62 2.84
N GLU A 95 -2.34 25.96 1.64
CA GLU A 95 -2.54 27.25 0.99
C GLU A 95 -3.79 27.32 0.08
N LYS A 96 -4.48 26.19 -0.16
CA LYS A 96 -5.77 26.15 -0.88
C LYS A 96 -6.92 26.21 0.11
N GLN A 97 -7.64 27.34 0.10
CA GLN A 97 -8.78 27.58 0.99
C GLN A 97 -9.83 26.46 0.94
N SER A 98 -10.11 25.89 -0.23
CA SER A 98 -11.07 24.79 -0.42
C SER A 98 -10.69 23.47 0.26
N MET A 99 -9.48 23.38 0.84
CA MET A 99 -8.97 22.20 1.56
C MET A 99 -8.83 22.48 3.06
N ILE A 100 -9.15 23.69 3.53
CA ILE A 100 -9.12 24.13 4.93
C ILE A 100 -10.54 24.14 5.54
N ASP A 101 -11.57 24.32 4.71
CA ASP A 101 -12.99 24.40 5.08
C ASP A 101 -13.69 23.02 5.04
#